data_AF-A0A352CQT3-F1
#
_entry.id   AF-A0A352CQT3-F1
#
_cell.length_a   1.000
_cell.length_b   1.000
_cell.length_c   1.000
_cell.angle_alpha   90.00
_cell.angle_beta   90.00
_cell.angle_gamma   90.00
#
_symmetry.space_group_name_H-M   'P 1'
#
loop_
_entity.id
_entity.type
_entity.pdbx_description
1 polymer ?
#
loop_
_entity_poly.entity_id
_entity_poly.type
_entity_poly.pdbx_seq_one_letter_code
_entity_poly.pdbx_strand_id
1 'polypeptide(L)'
;GADRVKLFGEEIAVKAEIRVLPGVSGHADNKGLMKWASSFTEKPEKVFVCHGEDPVTELFAGRLRDELGYDACAPYSGTVFDLASGEITVEAKPVRLEKKVEAAGAAGRKANAVFDRLVAAGQRLMTVIRHNEGGANKDLARFADQINAMCEKWDR
;
A
#
# COMPACT_ATOMS: atom_id res chain seq x y z
N GLY A 1 14.01 -16.29 1.76
CA GLY A 1 13.46 -15.05 1.14
C GLY A 1 13.06 -15.36 -0.29
N ALA A 2 12.56 -14.39 -1.04
CA ALA A 2 12.38 -14.56 -2.48
C ALA A 2 13.75 -14.44 -3.19
N ASP A 3 13.97 -15.23 -4.25
CA ASP A 3 15.24 -15.22 -5.00
C ASP A 3 15.38 -14.00 -5.92
N ARG A 4 14.25 -13.36 -6.26
CA ARG A 4 14.20 -12.16 -7.12
C ARG A 4 13.12 -11.20 -6.63
N VAL A 5 13.38 -9.90 -6.76
CA VAL A 5 12.44 -8.82 -6.44
C VAL A 5 12.36 -7.83 -7.59
N LYS A 6 11.16 -7.30 -7.86
CA LYS A 6 10.97 -6.27 -8.88
C LYS A 6 11.08 -4.88 -8.25
N LEU A 7 12.15 -4.15 -8.54
CA LEU A 7 12.34 -2.76 -8.12
C LEU A 7 12.39 -1.88 -9.35
N PHE A 8 11.61 -0.79 -9.36
CA PHE A 8 11.56 0.19 -10.46
C PHE A 8 11.28 -0.37 -11.86
N GLY A 9 10.61 -1.53 -11.96
CA GLY A 9 10.27 -2.14 -13.25
C GLY A 9 11.26 -3.21 -13.71
N GLU A 10 12.40 -3.33 -13.04
CA GLU A 10 13.45 -4.31 -13.34
C GLU A 10 13.41 -5.46 -12.34
N GLU A 11 13.79 -6.64 -12.80
CA GLU A 11 13.89 -7.83 -11.98
C GLU A 11 15.31 -7.96 -11.42
N ILE A 12 15.44 -7.88 -10.10
CA ILE A 12 16.73 -7.86 -9.39
C ILE A 12 16.89 -9.16 -8.62
N ALA A 13 18.01 -9.85 -8.82
CA ALA A 13 18.35 -11.05 -8.05
C ALA A 13 18.73 -10.70 -6.60
N VAL A 14 18.09 -11.37 -5.64
CA VAL A 14 18.42 -11.23 -4.23
C VAL A 14 19.62 -12.12 -3.92
N LYS A 15 20.83 -11.53 -3.94
CA LYS A 15 22.07 -12.22 -3.57
C LYS A 15 22.44 -12.06 -2.09
N ALA A 16 21.66 -11.28 -1.34
CA ALA A 16 21.89 -11.04 0.07
C ALA A 16 21.44 -12.24 0.92
N GLU A 17 22.17 -12.49 1.99
CA GLU A 17 21.77 -13.45 3.01
C GLU A 17 20.62 -12.89 3.85
N ILE A 18 19.47 -13.55 3.81
CA ILE A 18 18.28 -13.11 4.55
C ILE A 18 18.24 -13.81 5.89
N ARG A 19 18.45 -13.06 6.97
CA ARG A 19 18.34 -13.54 8.36
C ARG A 19 17.18 -12.84 9.07
N VAL A 20 16.47 -13.61 9.88
CA VAL A 20 15.44 -13.09 10.79
C VAL A 20 16.05 -13.05 12.19
N LEU A 21 16.03 -11.87 12.80
CA LEU A 21 16.44 -11.69 14.19
C LEU A 21 15.16 -11.57 15.04
N PRO A 22 14.67 -12.67 15.64
CA PRO A 22 13.50 -12.60 16.50
C PRO A 22 13.81 -11.77 17.75
N GLY A 23 12.83 -10.96 18.20
CA GLY A 23 12.91 -10.25 19.48
C GLY A 23 13.52 -8.84 19.45
N VAL A 24 13.80 -8.27 18.27
CA VAL A 24 14.36 -6.90 18.15
C VAL A 24 13.28 -5.81 18.07
N SER A 25 12.01 -6.18 17.85
CA SER A 25 10.93 -5.23 17.53
C SER A 25 10.43 -4.39 18.71
N GLY A 26 10.85 -4.67 19.96
CA GLY A 26 10.38 -3.96 21.16
C GLY A 26 8.91 -4.20 21.54
N HIS A 27 8.13 -4.83 20.66
CA HIS A 27 6.76 -5.24 20.91
C HIS A 27 6.71 -6.58 21.63
N ALA A 28 5.80 -6.72 22.60
CA ALA A 28 5.49 -8.01 23.17
C ALA A 28 4.96 -8.94 22.08
N ASP A 29 5.45 -10.18 22.08
CA ASP A 29 4.86 -11.22 21.24
C ASP A 29 3.46 -11.58 21.77
N ASN A 30 2.77 -12.44 21.03
CA ASN A 30 1.44 -12.86 21.40
C ASN A 30 1.37 -13.47 22.83
N LYS A 31 2.37 -14.28 23.23
CA LYS A 31 2.40 -14.88 24.58
C LYS A 31 2.60 -13.82 25.66
N GLY A 32 3.46 -12.84 25.39
CA GLY A 32 3.69 -11.69 26.25
C GLY A 32 2.43 -10.83 26.42
N LEU A 33 1.70 -10.56 25.33
CA LEU A 33 0.45 -9.82 25.39
C LEU A 33 -0.64 -10.58 26.18
N MET A 34 -0.78 -11.89 25.98
CA MET A 34 -1.75 -12.69 26.75
C MET A 34 -1.39 -12.75 28.24
N LYS A 35 -0.10 -12.90 28.56
CA LYS A 35 0.37 -12.86 29.96
C LYS A 35 0.12 -11.50 30.60
N TRP A 36 0.39 -10.41 29.88
CA TRP A 36 0.10 -9.06 30.35
C TRP A 36 -1.40 -8.87 30.58
N ALA A 37 -2.23 -9.26 29.62
CA ALA A 37 -3.69 -9.19 29.73
C ALA A 37 -4.24 -10.07 30.86
N SER A 38 -3.64 -11.22 31.16
CA SER A 38 -4.09 -12.08 32.27
C SER A 38 -3.69 -11.57 33.65
N SER A 39 -2.84 -10.54 33.74
CA SER A 39 -2.25 -10.06 35.00
C SER A 39 -3.07 -8.96 35.68
N PHE A 40 -4.19 -8.53 35.08
CA PHE A 40 -5.09 -7.55 35.68
C PHE A 40 -5.94 -8.18 36.79
N THR A 41 -5.89 -7.62 38.00
CA THR A 41 -6.74 -8.05 39.13
C THR A 41 -8.21 -7.70 38.89
N GLU A 42 -8.47 -6.47 38.47
CA GLU A 42 -9.77 -5.99 38.02
C GLU A 42 -9.76 -5.94 36.49
N LYS A 43 -10.66 -6.70 35.87
CA LYS A 43 -10.72 -6.78 34.41
C LYS A 43 -11.31 -5.49 33.85
N PRO A 44 -10.73 -4.89 32.79
CA PRO A 44 -11.41 -3.85 32.04
C PRO A 44 -12.79 -4.32 31.55
N GLU A 45 -13.76 -3.40 31.61
CA GLU A 45 -15.12 -3.63 31.12
C GLU A 45 -15.16 -3.85 29.60
N LYS A 46 -14.25 -3.20 28.86
CA LYS A 46 -14.13 -3.31 27.41
C LYS A 46 -12.67 -3.24 26.96
N VAL A 47 -12.28 -4.06 25.99
CA VAL A 47 -10.95 -4.06 25.39
C VAL A 47 -11.03 -3.85 23.89
N PHE A 48 -10.30 -2.88 23.37
CA PHE A 48 -10.20 -2.60 21.93
C PHE A 48 -8.82 -3.02 21.42
N VAL A 49 -8.78 -4.00 20.51
CA VAL A 49 -7.56 -4.46 19.85
C VAL A 49 -7.33 -3.63 18.61
N CYS A 50 -6.23 -2.88 18.60
CA CYS A 50 -5.85 -1.97 17.54
C CYS A 50 -4.43 -2.27 17.04
N HIS A 51 -3.98 -1.55 16.00
CA HIS A 51 -2.60 -1.53 15.52
C HIS A 51 -2.03 -2.93 15.19
N GLY A 52 -2.71 -3.63 14.30
CA GLY A 52 -2.23 -4.87 13.69
C GLY A 52 -2.92 -5.11 12.36
N GLU A 53 -2.53 -6.16 11.64
CA GLU A 53 -3.25 -6.56 10.44
C GLU A 53 -4.68 -7.01 10.82
N ASP A 54 -5.68 -6.69 9.99
CA ASP A 54 -7.10 -7.02 10.20
C ASP A 54 -7.32 -8.46 10.71
N PRO A 55 -6.83 -9.54 10.05
CA PRO A 55 -7.06 -10.89 10.54
C PRO A 55 -6.35 -11.18 11.87
N VAL A 56 -5.22 -10.52 12.14
CA VAL A 56 -4.43 -10.72 13.36
C VAL A 56 -5.11 -10.07 14.56
N THR A 57 -5.65 -8.86 14.38
CA THR A 57 -6.36 -8.13 15.43
C THR A 57 -7.68 -8.82 15.80
N GLU A 58 -8.46 -9.28 14.82
CA GLU A 58 -9.68 -10.05 15.07
C GLU A 58 -9.39 -11.37 15.78
N LEU A 59 -8.35 -12.10 15.32
CA LEU A 59 -7.92 -13.33 15.98
C LEU A 59 -7.50 -13.08 17.43
N PHE A 60 -6.73 -12.03 17.68
CA PHE A 60 -6.28 -11.69 19.03
C PHE A 60 -7.44 -11.26 19.94
N ALA A 61 -8.39 -10.46 19.43
CA ALA A 61 -9.61 -10.11 20.16
C ALA A 61 -10.42 -11.38 20.51
N GLY A 62 -10.56 -12.31 19.57
CA GLY A 62 -11.16 -13.62 19.81
C GLY A 62 -10.49 -14.37 20.97
N ARG A 63 -9.16 -14.42 20.99
CA ARG A 63 -8.42 -15.07 22.08
C ARG A 63 -8.60 -14.40 23.44
N LEU A 64 -8.68 -13.08 23.49
CA LEU A 64 -8.99 -12.36 24.72
C LEU A 64 -10.40 -12.73 25.25
N ARG A 65 -11.37 -12.88 24.35
CA ARG A 65 -12.73 -13.35 24.69
C ARG A 65 -12.71 -14.79 25.19
N ASP A 66 -12.12 -15.70 24.41
CA ASP A 66 -12.26 -17.14 24.61
C ASP A 66 -11.38 -17.66 25.76
N GLU A 67 -10.15 -17.16 25.90
CA GLU A 67 -9.18 -17.66 26.89
C GLU A 67 -9.22 -16.87 28.20
N LEU A 68 -9.53 -15.57 28.16
CA LEU A 68 -9.47 -14.69 29.33
C LEU A 68 -10.85 -14.12 29.74
N GLY A 69 -11.90 -14.36 28.96
CA GLY A 69 -13.26 -13.89 29.27
C GLY A 69 -13.40 -12.37 29.23
N TYR A 70 -12.59 -11.67 28.43
CA TYR A 70 -12.73 -10.24 28.20
C TYR A 70 -13.89 -9.94 27.26
N ASP A 71 -14.59 -8.83 27.46
CA ASP A 71 -15.35 -8.20 26.38
C ASP A 71 -14.37 -7.43 25.48
N ALA A 72 -13.90 -8.10 24.41
CA ALA A 72 -12.91 -7.55 23.51
C ALA A 72 -13.43 -7.46 22.06
N CYS A 73 -13.07 -6.41 21.33
CA CYS A 73 -13.31 -6.31 19.89
C CYS A 73 -12.13 -5.66 19.15
N ALA A 74 -12.06 -5.87 17.84
CA ALA A 74 -11.11 -5.21 16.95
C ALA A 74 -11.87 -4.24 16.02
N PRO A 75 -12.14 -3.00 16.47
CA PRO A 75 -12.95 -2.06 15.70
C PRO A 75 -12.25 -1.66 14.41
N TYR A 76 -12.98 -1.63 13.31
CA TYR A 76 -12.45 -1.16 12.04
C TYR A 76 -12.24 0.37 12.07
N SER A 77 -11.26 0.87 11.31
CA SER A 77 -10.98 2.30 11.23
C SER A 77 -12.23 3.09 10.82
N GLY A 78 -12.55 4.12 11.59
CA GLY A 78 -13.77 4.92 11.44
C GLY A 78 -14.93 4.50 12.37
N THR A 79 -14.80 3.40 13.11
CA THR A 79 -15.76 3.02 14.15
C THR A 79 -15.66 4.00 15.33
N VAL A 80 -16.81 4.46 15.83
CA VAL A 80 -16.90 5.36 16.99
C VAL A 80 -17.60 4.63 18.12
N PHE A 81 -16.93 4.60 19.27
CA PHE A 81 -17.46 4.02 20.51
C PHE A 81 -17.66 5.14 21.53
N ASP A 82 -18.84 5.23 22.11
CA ASP A 82 -19.12 6.14 23.22
C ASP A 82 -18.88 5.41 24.55
N LEU A 83 -17.89 5.87 25.29
CA LEU A 83 -17.52 5.28 26.59
C LEU A 83 -18.56 5.56 27.68
N ALA A 84 -19.38 6.61 27.54
CA ALA A 84 -20.38 6.96 28.55
C ALA A 84 -21.61 6.04 28.48
N SER A 85 -22.11 5.78 27.27
CA SER A 85 -23.21 4.83 27.04
C SER A 85 -22.75 3.38 26.95
N GLY A 86 -21.47 3.13 26.64
CA GLY A 86 -20.95 1.78 26.42
C GLY A 86 -21.32 1.20 25.04
N GLU A 87 -21.68 2.05 24.08
CA GLU A 87 -22.23 1.63 22.78
C GLU A 87 -21.40 2.12 21.59
N ILE A 88 -21.45 1.35 20.50
CA ILE A 88 -20.92 1.78 19.20
C ILE A 88 -21.94 2.72 18.56
N THR A 89 -21.57 4.00 18.41
CA THR A 89 -22.44 5.01 17.79
C THR A 89 -22.29 5.04 16.27
N VAL A 90 -21.12 4.64 15.75
CA VAL A 90 -20.85 4.49 14.32
C VAL A 90 -20.05 3.22 14.11
N GLU A 91 -20.60 2.26 13.36
CA GLU A 91 -19.87 1.05 12.98
C GLU A 91 -19.31 1.18 11.56
N ALA A 92 -17.98 1.27 11.44
CA ALA A 92 -17.34 1.32 10.14
C ALA A 92 -17.27 -0.09 9.53
N LYS A 93 -17.73 -0.22 8.29
CA LYS A 93 -17.69 -1.50 7.59
C LYS A 93 -16.28 -1.76 7.05
N PRO A 94 -15.71 -2.96 7.27
CA PRO A 94 -14.38 -3.27 6.79
C PRO A 94 -14.35 -3.26 5.26
N VAL A 95 -13.58 -2.34 4.68
CA VAL A 95 -13.22 -2.40 3.27
C VAL A 95 -11.99 -3.28 3.17
N ARG A 96 -12.22 -4.61 3.11
CA ARG A 96 -11.14 -5.54 2.81
C ARG A 96 -10.66 -5.23 1.41
N LEU A 97 -9.48 -4.63 1.32
CA LEU A 97 -8.72 -4.69 0.09
C LEU A 97 -8.44 -6.17 -0.12
N GLU A 98 -9.22 -6.82 -0.98
CA GLU A 98 -8.78 -8.06 -1.60
C GLU A 98 -7.41 -7.73 -2.18
N LYS A 99 -6.34 -8.19 -1.53
CA LYS A 99 -5.10 -8.41 -2.25
C LYS A 99 -5.55 -9.31 -3.37
N LYS A 100 -5.72 -8.74 -4.57
CA LYS A 100 -5.68 -9.52 -5.79
C LYS A 100 -4.50 -10.42 -5.57
N VAL A 101 -4.76 -11.71 -5.39
CA VAL A 101 -3.72 -12.72 -5.58
C VAL A 101 -3.13 -12.28 -6.90
N GLU A 102 -1.88 -11.81 -6.88
CA GLU A 102 -1.22 -11.34 -8.08
C GLU A 102 -1.00 -12.58 -8.94
N ALA A 103 -2.07 -13.04 -9.59
CA ALA A 103 -2.01 -13.85 -10.78
C ALA A 103 -1.37 -12.94 -11.82
N ALA A 104 -0.04 -12.89 -11.85
CA ALA A 104 0.82 -12.50 -12.96
C ALA A 104 0.47 -11.21 -13.76
N GLY A 105 -0.39 -10.32 -13.25
CA GLY A 105 -1.01 -9.23 -14.02
C GLY A 105 -0.66 -7.82 -13.55
N ALA A 106 -0.02 -7.67 -12.38
CA ALA A 106 0.42 -6.37 -11.85
C ALA A 106 1.53 -5.72 -12.69
N ALA A 107 2.25 -6.49 -13.51
CA ALA A 107 3.20 -5.97 -14.47
C ALA A 107 2.56 -5.04 -15.52
N GLY A 108 1.31 -5.30 -15.93
CA GLY A 108 0.61 -4.48 -16.92
C GLY A 108 0.16 -3.11 -16.37
N ARG A 109 -0.22 -3.02 -15.09
CA ARG A 109 -0.74 -1.78 -14.50
C ARG A 109 0.34 -0.76 -14.10
N LYS A 110 1.56 -1.22 -13.76
CA LYS A 110 2.71 -0.32 -13.52
C LYS A 110 3.46 0.04 -14.80
N ALA A 111 3.44 -0.82 -15.83
CA ALA A 111 3.86 -0.42 -17.18
C ALA A 111 3.03 0.77 -17.68
N ASN A 112 1.72 0.79 -17.36
CA ASN A 112 0.88 1.95 -17.62
C ASN A 112 1.41 3.22 -16.97
N ALA A 113 1.89 3.25 -15.72
CA ALA A 113 2.37 4.52 -15.13
C ALA A 113 3.57 5.16 -15.89
N VAL A 114 4.50 4.36 -16.41
CA VAL A 114 5.63 4.86 -17.22
C VAL A 114 5.16 5.22 -18.63
N PHE A 115 4.27 4.43 -19.21
CA PHE A 115 3.64 4.71 -20.49
C PHE A 115 2.76 5.97 -20.43
N ASP A 116 2.00 6.17 -19.36
CA ASP A 116 1.17 7.34 -19.07
C ASP A 116 2.05 8.59 -18.96
N ARG A 117 3.24 8.47 -18.37
CA ARG A 117 4.24 9.55 -18.36
C ARG A 117 4.75 9.87 -19.78
N LEU A 118 4.96 8.86 -20.62
CA LEU A 118 5.33 9.07 -22.03
C LEU A 118 4.21 9.75 -22.81
N VAL A 119 2.97 9.31 -22.63
CA VAL A 119 1.77 9.91 -23.23
C VAL A 119 1.62 11.37 -22.79
N ALA A 120 1.80 11.67 -21.51
CA ALA A 120 1.76 13.04 -20.99
C ALA A 120 2.86 13.94 -21.58
N ALA A 121 4.07 13.40 -21.79
CA ALA A 121 5.13 14.12 -22.47
C ALA A 121 4.77 14.44 -23.94
N GLY A 122 4.13 13.50 -24.65
CA GLY A 122 3.60 13.72 -26.00
C GLY A 122 2.50 14.78 -26.06
N GLN A 123 1.56 14.77 -25.12
CA GLN A 123 0.52 15.80 -25.02
C GLN A 123 1.12 17.20 -24.79
N ARG A 124 2.18 17.30 -23.99
CA ARG A 124 2.92 18.55 -23.80
C ARG A 124 3.62 19.00 -25.09
N LEU A 125 4.24 18.08 -25.84
CA LEU A 125 4.85 18.38 -27.13
C LEU A 125 3.80 18.95 -28.12
N MET A 126 2.63 18.31 -28.21
CA MET A 126 1.52 18.81 -29.04
C MET A 126 1.07 20.21 -28.64
N THR A 127 1.08 20.52 -27.36
CA THR A 127 0.79 21.86 -26.85
C THR A 127 1.82 22.86 -27.35
N VAL A 128 3.13 22.53 -27.26
CA VAL A 128 4.21 23.40 -27.75
C VAL A 128 4.13 23.63 -29.26
N ILE A 129 3.81 22.60 -30.05
CA ILE A 129 3.63 22.73 -31.51
C ILE A 129 2.56 23.77 -31.83
N ARG A 130 1.40 23.70 -31.18
CA ARG A 130 0.31 24.67 -31.38
C ARG A 130 0.71 26.10 -31.01
N HIS A 131 1.49 26.30 -29.96
CA HIS A 131 1.95 27.63 -29.55
C HIS A 131 2.95 28.26 -30.55
N ASN A 132 3.59 27.47 -31.40
CA ASN A 132 4.53 27.97 -32.41
C ASN A 132 3.85 28.26 -33.76
N GLU A 133 2.52 28.16 -33.85
CA GLU A 133 1.78 28.53 -35.06
C GLU A 133 2.03 30.00 -35.42
N GLY A 134 2.43 30.25 -36.67
CA GLY A 134 2.84 31.58 -37.13
C GLY A 134 4.29 31.97 -36.83
N GLY A 135 5.10 31.06 -36.29
CA GLY A 135 6.54 31.23 -36.09
C GLY A 135 7.33 31.28 -37.40
N ALA A 136 8.63 31.62 -37.32
CA ALA A 136 9.50 31.69 -38.49
C ALA A 136 9.66 30.31 -39.15
N ASN A 137 9.47 30.23 -40.48
CA ASN A 137 9.53 28.97 -41.24
C ASN A 137 10.83 28.17 -41.01
N LYS A 138 11.96 28.86 -40.85
CA LYS A 138 13.26 28.21 -40.58
C LYS A 138 13.28 27.48 -39.23
N ASP A 139 12.68 28.08 -38.21
CA ASP A 139 12.62 27.51 -36.87
C ASP A 139 11.60 26.38 -36.80
N LEU A 140 10.48 26.50 -37.52
CA LEU A 140 9.50 25.43 -37.67
C LEU A 140 10.09 24.20 -38.38
N ALA A 141 10.85 24.40 -39.46
CA ALA A 141 11.53 23.32 -40.16
C ALA A 141 12.55 22.61 -39.25
N ARG A 142 13.39 23.39 -38.55
CA ARG A 142 14.36 22.83 -37.60
C ARG A 142 13.68 22.06 -36.46
N PHE A 143 12.55 22.55 -35.97
CA PHE A 143 11.81 21.88 -34.91
C PHE A 143 11.18 20.57 -35.39
N ALA A 144 10.63 20.55 -36.62
CA ALA A 144 10.14 19.33 -37.25
C ALA A 144 11.25 18.27 -37.43
N ASP A 145 12.44 18.67 -37.89
CA ASP A 145 13.58 17.76 -38.06
C ASP A 145 14.00 17.11 -36.72
N GLN A 146 13.97 17.87 -35.62
CA GLN A 146 14.27 17.35 -34.29
C GLN A 146 13.24 16.33 -33.80
N ILE A 147 11.96 16.55 -34.09
CA ILE A 147 10.89 15.60 -33.77
C ILE A 147 11.06 14.33 -34.59
N ASN A 148 11.31 14.45 -35.89
CA ASN A 148 11.53 13.29 -36.77
C ASN A 148 12.74 12.46 -36.35
N ALA A 149 13.88 13.10 -36.05
CA ALA A 149 15.07 12.40 -35.55
C ALA A 149 14.82 11.69 -34.20
N MET A 150 13.98 12.28 -33.33
CA MET A 150 13.55 11.62 -32.10
C MET A 150 12.65 10.41 -32.39
N CYS A 151 11.71 10.53 -33.33
CA CYS A 151 10.87 9.41 -33.76
C CYS A 151 11.72 8.26 -34.31
N GLU A 152 12.59 8.52 -35.28
CA GLU A 152 13.49 7.50 -35.86
C GLU A 152 14.35 6.78 -34.82
N LYS A 153 14.80 7.50 -33.79
CA LYS A 153 15.62 6.92 -32.71
C LYS A 153 14.85 5.93 -31.83
N TRP A 154 13.54 6.14 -31.66
CA TRP A 154 12.72 5.39 -30.71
C TRP A 154 11.68 4.49 -31.39
N ASP A 155 11.54 4.60 -32.71
CA ASP A 155 10.79 3.66 -33.55
C ASP A 155 11.55 2.33 -33.56
N ARG A 156 10.95 1.30 -32.97
CA ARG A 156 11.54 -0.04 -32.78
C ARG A 156 10.88 -1.06 -33.69
#